data_AF-A0A7K2X3E6-F1
#
_entry.id   AF-A0A7K2X3E6-F1
#
_cell.length_a   1.000
_cell.length_b   1.000
_cell.length_c   1.000
_cell.angle_alpha   90.00
_cell.angle_beta   90.00
_cell.angle_gamma   90.00
#
_symmetry.space_group_name_H-M   'P 1'
#
loop_
_entity.id
_entity.type
_entity.pdbx_description
1 polymer ?
#
loop_
_entity_poly.entity_id
_entity_poly.type
_entity_poly.pdbx_seq_one_letter_code
_entity_poly.pdbx_strand_id
1 'polypeptide(L)'
;MELLAAQIAAATGLGARPAPAGVPHGHLLVHQMAGATTWSVVGSGEDGRDASLRYRLRAGEVLYVPDGWSRAAEPTPVARWTAVVLHPDGPEGPERPATD
;
A
#
# COMPACT_ATOMS: atom_id res chain seq x y z
N MET A 1 -20.13 -0.18 9.92
CA MET A 1 -18.92 -1.03 9.98
C MET A 1 -18.40 -1.40 8.59
N GLU A 2 -19.25 -1.81 7.65
CA GLU A 2 -18.80 -2.18 6.29
C GLU A 2 -18.15 -1.05 5.49
N LEU A 3 -18.64 0.20 5.62
CA LEU A 3 -18.07 1.34 4.91
C LEU A 3 -16.61 1.62 5.31
N LEU A 4 -16.29 1.55 6.60
CA LEU A 4 -14.93 1.75 7.11
C LEU A 4 -13.98 0.63 6.64
N ALA A 5 -14.45 -0.62 6.67
CA ALA A 5 -13.67 -1.75 6.15
C ALA A 5 -13.41 -1.62 4.65
N ALA A 6 -14.39 -1.18 3.87
CA ALA A 6 -14.25 -0.91 2.45
C ALA A 6 -13.30 0.27 2.17
N GLN A 7 -13.33 1.32 2.98
CA GLN A 7 -12.40 2.46 2.88
C GLN A 7 -10.97 2.05 3.21
N ILE A 8 -10.76 1.26 4.27
CA ILE A 8 -9.46 0.70 4.60
C ILE A 8 -8.99 -0.19 3.45
N ALA A 9 -9.85 -1.06 2.91
CA ALA A 9 -9.54 -1.92 1.79
C ALA A 9 -9.19 -1.14 0.52
N ALA A 10 -9.90 -0.05 0.22
CA ALA A 10 -9.63 0.80 -0.93
C ALA A 10 -8.31 1.58 -0.79
N ALA A 11 -8.07 2.19 0.37
CA ALA A 11 -6.86 2.97 0.61
C ALA A 11 -5.60 2.10 0.64
N THR A 12 -5.71 0.90 1.20
CA THR A 12 -4.54 0.04 1.43
C THR A 12 -4.41 -1.11 0.42
N GLY A 13 -5.48 -1.46 -0.31
CA GLY A 13 -5.58 -2.69 -1.11
C GLY A 13 -5.93 -3.94 -0.28
N LEU A 14 -6.24 -3.79 1.02
CA LEU A 14 -6.35 -4.90 1.98
C LEU A 14 -7.78 -5.44 2.07
N GLY A 15 -8.02 -6.65 1.57
CA GLY A 15 -9.29 -7.37 1.72
C GLY A 15 -10.29 -7.20 0.58
N ALA A 16 -9.97 -6.42 -0.45
CA ALA A 16 -10.77 -6.41 -1.66
C ALA A 16 -10.43 -7.64 -2.51
N ARG A 17 -11.41 -8.52 -2.73
CA ARG A 17 -11.49 -9.30 -3.98
C ARG A 17 -11.15 -8.35 -5.13
N PRO A 18 -10.32 -8.74 -6.12
CA PRO A 18 -9.88 -7.82 -7.17
C PRO A 18 -11.10 -7.33 -7.95
N ALA A 19 -11.66 -6.21 -7.50
CA ALA A 19 -12.50 -5.38 -8.32
C ALA A 19 -11.54 -4.50 -9.13
N PRO A 20 -11.88 -4.16 -10.38
CA PRO A 20 -11.06 -3.29 -11.23
C PRO A 20 -11.18 -1.83 -10.78
N ALA A 21 -11.12 -1.57 -9.47
CA ALA A 21 -10.85 -0.24 -8.96
C ALA A 21 -9.36 0.01 -9.24
N GLY A 22 -9.06 1.14 -9.87
CA GLY A 22 -7.71 1.49 -10.31
C GLY A 22 -6.67 1.40 -9.20
N VAL A 23 -5.40 1.45 -9.59
CA VAL A 23 -4.29 1.28 -8.66
C VAL A 23 -4.38 2.31 -7.53
N PRO A 24 -4.36 1.88 -6.24
CA PRO A 24 -4.43 2.81 -5.12
C PRO A 24 -3.27 3.82 -5.20
N HIS A 25 -3.59 5.10 -5.10
CA HIS A 25 -2.59 6.16 -5.07
C HIS A 25 -1.93 6.25 -3.68
N GLY A 26 -0.67 6.65 -3.65
CA GLY A 26 0.17 6.74 -2.46
C GLY A 26 1.03 5.50 -2.24
N HIS A 27 2.21 5.74 -1.66
CA HIS A 27 3.11 4.71 -1.18
C HIS A 27 2.48 3.97 0.00
N LEU A 28 2.76 2.68 0.14
CA LEU A 28 2.29 1.88 1.27
C LEU A 28 3.48 1.39 2.09
N LEU A 29 3.41 1.57 3.41
CA LEU A 29 4.30 0.92 4.37
C LEU A 29 3.48 -0.03 5.25
N VAL A 30 3.91 -1.28 5.35
CA VAL A 30 3.27 -2.33 6.15
C VAL A 30 4.26 -2.83 7.18
N HIS A 31 3.83 -2.93 8.43
CA HIS A 31 4.57 -3.62 9.49
C HIS A 31 3.74 -4.80 9.99
N GLN A 32 4.29 -6.02 9.88
CA GLN A 32 3.65 -7.23 10.36
C GLN A 32 3.94 -7.42 11.85
N MET A 33 2.93 -7.35 12.69
CA MET A 33 3.08 -7.41 14.15
C MET A 33 2.97 -8.84 14.70
N ALA A 34 2.13 -9.69 14.09
CA ALA A 34 1.93 -11.08 14.52
C ALA A 34 1.48 -11.97 13.37
N GLY A 35 1.72 -13.28 13.42
CA GLY A 35 1.35 -14.21 12.35
C GLY A 35 2.11 -13.94 11.04
N ALA A 36 1.47 -14.25 9.91
CA ALA A 36 2.04 -13.98 8.59
C ALA A 36 1.00 -13.51 7.57
N THR A 37 1.43 -12.69 6.61
CA THR A 37 0.61 -12.22 5.47
C THR A 37 1.39 -12.40 4.18
N THR A 38 0.77 -13.00 3.18
CA THR A 38 1.35 -13.06 1.84
C THR A 38 0.87 -11.85 1.03
N TRP A 39 1.80 -11.08 0.48
CA TRP A 39 1.56 -9.91 -0.33
C TRP A 39 1.92 -10.18 -1.78
N SER A 40 1.02 -9.85 -2.69
CA SER A 40 1.26 -9.84 -4.13
C SER A 40 1.28 -8.39 -4.58
N VAL A 41 2.38 -7.95 -5.18
CA VAL A 41 2.55 -6.58 -5.69
C VAL A 41 2.90 -6.61 -7.17
N VAL A 42 2.22 -5.78 -7.95
CA VAL A 42 2.44 -5.68 -9.40
C VAL A 42 2.49 -4.21 -9.80
N GLY A 43 3.54 -3.84 -10.50
CA GLY A 43 3.75 -2.50 -11.03
C GLY A 43 4.99 -2.46 -11.92
N SER A 44 5.30 -1.29 -12.46
CA SER A 44 6.48 -1.12 -13.31
C SER A 44 7.67 -0.68 -12.46
N GLY A 45 8.79 -1.40 -12.57
CA GLY A 45 10.06 -1.04 -11.94
C GLY A 45 10.68 0.22 -12.57
N GLU A 46 11.77 0.70 -11.97
CA GLU A 46 12.51 1.88 -12.48
C GLU A 46 12.97 1.70 -13.94
N ASP A 47 13.23 0.46 -14.36
CA ASP A 47 13.60 0.11 -15.74
C ASP A 47 12.40 0.12 -16.72
N GLY A 48 11.21 0.51 -16.28
CA GLY A 48 9.97 0.52 -17.06
C GLY A 48 9.41 -0.87 -17.36
N ARG A 49 9.97 -1.93 -16.76
CA ARG A 49 9.49 -3.31 -16.92
C ARG A 49 8.48 -3.66 -15.84
N ASP A 50 7.42 -4.33 -16.24
CA ASP A 50 6.44 -4.86 -15.30
C ASP A 50 7.07 -5.94 -14.42
N ALA A 51 6.92 -5.76 -13.11
CA ALA A 51 7.36 -6.68 -12.09
C ALA A 51 6.14 -7.24 -11.36
N SER A 52 6.16 -8.54 -11.09
CA SER A 52 5.20 -9.21 -10.24
C SER A 52 5.96 -9.93 -9.14
N LEU A 53 5.75 -9.49 -7.89
CA LEU A 53 6.52 -9.93 -6.74
C LEU A 53 5.56 -10.46 -5.68
N ARG A 54 5.94 -11.58 -5.06
CA ARG A 54 5.18 -12.20 -3.98
C ARG A 54 6.05 -12.33 -2.74
N TYR A 55 5.65 -11.66 -1.67
CA TYR A 55 6.37 -11.63 -0.40
C TYR A 55 5.55 -12.28 0.69
N ARG A 56 6.18 -13.08 1.55
CA ARG A 56 5.54 -13.59 2.76
C ARG A 56 6.12 -12.89 3.98
N LEU A 57 5.37 -11.92 4.51
CA LEU A 57 5.76 -11.17 5.69
C LEU A 57 5.46 -11.96 6.96
N ARG A 58 6.45 -12.07 7.85
CA ARG A 58 6.40 -12.65 9.20
C ARG A 58 6.45 -11.53 10.24
N ALA A 59 6.10 -11.86 11.48
CA ALA A 59 6.14 -10.90 12.59
C ALA A 59 7.51 -10.20 12.70
N GLY A 60 7.50 -8.88 12.80
CA GLY A 60 8.67 -8.00 12.81
C GLY A 60 9.12 -7.51 11.43
N GLU A 61 8.59 -8.08 10.33
CA GLU A 61 8.98 -7.67 8.97
C GLU A 61 8.16 -6.48 8.47
N VAL A 62 8.79 -5.71 7.59
CA VAL A 62 8.24 -4.51 6.97
C VAL A 62 8.24 -4.66 5.46
N LEU A 63 7.16 -4.22 4.80
CA LEU A 63 7.05 -4.13 3.35
C LEU A 63 6.80 -2.67 2.96
N TYR A 64 7.56 -2.21 1.97
CA TYR A 64 7.27 -0.97 1.26
C TYR A 64 6.74 -1.31 -0.13
N VAL A 65 5.66 -0.64 -0.54
CA VAL A 65 5.11 -0.72 -1.90
C VAL A 65 5.13 0.69 -2.50
N PRO A 66 5.76 0.88 -3.67
CA PRO A 66 5.79 2.18 -4.33
C PRO A 66 4.40 2.70 -4.71
N ASP A 67 4.29 4.01 -4.90
CA ASP A 67 3.10 4.62 -5.49
C ASP A 67 2.84 4.07 -6.91
N GLY A 68 1.58 3.97 -7.29
CA GLY A 68 1.18 3.45 -8.60
C GLY A 68 1.36 1.93 -8.76
N TRP A 69 1.72 1.20 -7.70
CA TRP A 69 1.77 -0.26 -7.71
C TRP A 69 0.51 -0.88 -7.11
N SER A 70 -0.03 -1.86 -7.82
CA SER A 70 -1.12 -2.68 -7.32
C SER A 70 -0.64 -3.61 -6.22
N ARG A 71 -1.50 -3.89 -5.26
CA ARG A 71 -1.18 -4.66 -4.06
C ARG A 71 -2.39 -5.44 -3.57
N ALA A 72 -2.16 -6.70 -3.19
CA ALA A 72 -3.16 -7.58 -2.60
C ALA A 72 -2.53 -8.37 -1.46
N ALA A 73 -3.31 -8.65 -0.41
CA ALA A 73 -2.84 -9.38 0.76
C ALA A 73 -3.72 -10.58 1.10
N GLU A 74 -3.07 -11.66 1.48
CA GLU A 74 -3.64 -12.92 1.93
C GLU A 74 -3.13 -13.19 3.36
N PRO A 75 -3.81 -12.66 4.38
CA PRO A 75 -3.43 -12.85 5.77
C PRO A 75 -3.76 -14.27 6.27
N THR A 76 -2.90 -14.83 7.11
CA THR A 76 -3.26 -16.00 7.93
C THR A 76 -4.32 -15.63 8.99
N PRO A 77 -5.08 -16.59 9.56
CA PRO A 77 -6.14 -16.29 10.53
C PRO A 77 -5.68 -15.52 11.78
N VAL A 78 -4.40 -15.61 12.14
CA VAL A 78 -3.80 -14.95 13.31
C VAL A 78 -2.97 -13.71 12.94
N ALA A 79 -2.97 -13.33 11.65
CA ALA A 79 -2.16 -12.22 11.18
C ALA A 79 -2.64 -10.89 11.80
N ARG A 80 -1.68 -10.09 12.28
CA ARG A 80 -1.91 -8.70 12.69
C ARG A 80 -0.84 -7.83 12.06
N TRP A 81 -1.25 -6.72 11.48
CA TRP A 81 -0.36 -5.78 10.81
C TRP A 81 -0.92 -4.37 10.90
N THR A 82 -0.05 -3.38 10.72
CA THR A 82 -0.41 -1.97 10.54
C THR A 82 0.01 -1.53 9.15
N ALA A 83 -0.81 -0.69 8.52
CA ALA A 83 -0.52 -0.11 7.22
C ALA A 83 -0.61 1.42 7.30
N VAL A 84 0.34 2.08 6.66
CA VAL A 84 0.37 3.54 6.48
C VAL A 84 0.41 3.82 4.99
N VAL A 85 -0.51 4.67 4.52
CA VAL A 85 -0.50 5.18 3.15
C VAL A 85 0.07 6.60 3.18
N LEU A 86 1.14 6.82 2.44
CA LEU A 86 1.78 8.12 2.28
C LEU A 86 1.43 8.61 0.89
N HIS A 87 0.53 9.59 0.81
CA HIS A 87 0.32 10.30 -0.45
C HIS A 87 1.54 11.18 -0.71
N PRO A 88 2.06 11.23 -1.95
CA PRO A 88 3.03 12.24 -2.29
C PRO A 88 2.42 13.60 -1.94
N ASP A 89 3.21 14.47 -1.32
CA ASP A 89 2.79 15.85 -1.11
C ASP A 89 2.32 16.40 -2.46
N GLY A 90 1.12 17.01 -2.48
CA GLY A 90 0.68 17.76 -3.65
C GLY A 90 1.77 18.76 -4.05
N PRO A 91 1.83 19.16 -5.33
CA PRO A 91 2.89 20.06 -5.81
C PRO A 91 3.05 21.20 -4.80
N GLU A 92 4.29 21.41 -4.32
CA GLU A 92 4.59 22.48 -3.36
C GLU A 92 3.85 23.72 -3.82
N GLY A 93 2.86 24.14 -3.04
CA GLY A 93 2.10 25.35 -3.35
C GLY A 93 3.10 26.50 -3.51
N PRO A 94 2.86 27.46 -4.41
CA PRO A 94 3.85 28.46 -4.78
C PRO A 94 4.44 29.08 -3.52
N GLU A 95 5.77 28.99 -3.42
CA GLU A 95 6.57 29.58 -2.35
C GLU A 95 6.08 31.01 -2.13
N ARG A 96 5.52 31.31 -0.95
CA ARG A 96 5.02 32.68 -0.70
C ARG A 96 6.21 33.61 -0.87
N PRO A 97 6.10 34.68 -1.68
CA PRO A 97 7.18 35.63 -1.79
C PRO A 97 7.49 36.18 -0.41
N ALA A 98 8.77 36.13 -0.04
CA ALA A 98 9.27 36.77 1.16
C ALA A 98 8.89 38.25 1.10
N THR A 99 8.04 38.69 2.02
CA THR A 99 7.75 40.10 2.18
C THR A 99 8.95 40.73 2.87
N ASP A 100 9.65 41.59 2.12
CA ASP A 100 10.64 42.55 2.63
C ASP A 100 9.93 43.66 3.43
#